data_AF-S7PUT8-F1
#
_entry.id   AF-S7PUT8-F1
#
_cell.length_a   1.000
_cell.length_b   1.000
_cell.length_c   1.000
_cell.angle_alpha   90.00
_cell.angle_beta   90.00
_cell.angle_gamma   90.00
#
_symmetry.space_group_name_H-M   'P 1'
#
loop_
_entity.id
_entity.type
_entity.pdbx_description
1 polymer ?
#
loop_
_entity_poly.entity_id
_entity_poly.type
_entity_poly.pdbx_seq_one_letter_code
_entity_poly.pdbx_strand_id
1 'polypeptide(L)'
;MPNLTLPAGFLFGVSSAAYQVEGAAKEDGKGPSAWDWAPRQPGGTIDNSTGDITGLQYYLYKVDVARMASLGINAHSFSISWARIYPFGAADSPVNQAGLQHYSDMIDYHLQMGVKPVVTLFHWDTPLALLAYYGGFTSSHIIDDFVKSVYLATRFNTDGQTKRILTVLHAAMPRPSLRRTKAE
;
A
#
# COMPACT_ATOMS: atom_id res chain seq x y z
N MET A 1 -12.80 3.80 -36.37
CA MET A 1 -13.94 4.39 -35.63
C MET A 1 -13.43 5.57 -34.79
N PRO A 2 -13.47 6.81 -35.29
CA PRO A 2 -12.75 7.92 -34.65
C PRO A 2 -13.47 8.65 -33.49
N ASN A 3 -14.66 8.24 -33.04
CA ASN A 3 -15.47 9.00 -32.05
C ASN A 3 -15.96 8.17 -30.85
N LEU A 4 -15.24 7.13 -30.45
CA LEU A 4 -15.59 6.38 -29.25
C LEU A 4 -15.13 7.14 -28.01
N THR A 5 -16.05 7.41 -27.09
CA THR A 5 -15.77 8.04 -25.80
C THR A 5 -16.01 7.05 -24.66
N LEU A 6 -15.23 7.19 -23.59
CA LEU A 6 -15.47 6.47 -22.35
C LEU A 6 -16.70 7.07 -21.64
N PRO A 7 -17.40 6.30 -20.79
CA PRO A 7 -18.52 6.81 -20.01
C PRO A 7 -18.14 8.06 -19.20
N ALA A 8 -19.11 8.94 -18.98
CA ALA A 8 -18.90 10.10 -18.11
C ALA A 8 -18.45 9.67 -16.71
N GLY A 9 -17.39 10.29 -16.19
CA GLY A 9 -16.82 9.96 -14.89
C GLY A 9 -15.89 8.74 -14.88
N PHE A 10 -15.56 8.16 -16.04
CA PHE A 10 -14.56 7.09 -16.14
C PHE A 10 -13.21 7.52 -15.53
N LEU A 11 -12.67 6.67 -14.66
CA LEU A 11 -11.36 6.89 -14.05
C LEU A 11 -10.29 6.28 -14.95
N PHE A 12 -9.54 7.13 -15.62
CA PHE A 12 -8.36 6.74 -16.40
C PHE A 12 -7.12 7.12 -15.60
N GLY A 13 -6.47 6.08 -15.05
CA GLY A 13 -5.48 6.22 -14.01
C GLY A 13 -4.24 5.36 -14.18
N VAL A 14 -3.27 5.59 -13.30
CA VAL A 14 -2.09 4.74 -13.11
C VAL A 14 -2.16 4.06 -11.75
N SER A 15 -1.35 3.00 -11.57
CA SER A 15 -1.25 2.30 -10.29
C SER A 15 0.19 2.10 -9.86
N SER A 16 0.43 2.16 -8.55
CA SER A 16 1.68 1.83 -7.89
C SER A 16 1.43 1.00 -6.62
N ALA A 17 2.51 0.52 -6.01
CA ALA A 17 2.51 -0.09 -4.69
C ALA A 17 3.63 0.52 -3.86
N ALA A 18 3.36 0.76 -2.57
CA ALA A 18 4.27 1.44 -1.63
C ALA A 18 5.70 0.90 -1.74
N TYR A 19 5.90 -0.40 -1.56
CA TYR A 19 7.23 -1.01 -1.59
C TYR A 19 7.95 -0.87 -2.95
N GLN A 20 7.21 -0.78 -4.05
CA GLN A 20 7.78 -0.72 -5.39
C GLN A 20 8.27 0.68 -5.78
N VAL A 21 7.72 1.74 -5.18
CA VAL A 21 7.97 3.12 -5.63
C VAL A 21 8.39 4.10 -4.54
N GLU A 22 8.05 3.87 -3.27
CA GLU A 22 8.33 4.83 -2.19
C GLU A 22 9.81 4.94 -1.87
N GLY A 23 10.48 3.81 -1.64
CA GLY A 23 11.79 3.77 -1.00
C GLY A 23 11.70 4.17 0.47
N ALA A 24 12.70 4.92 0.95
CA ALA A 24 12.73 5.47 2.31
C ALA A 24 12.47 4.40 3.38
N ALA A 25 13.04 3.21 3.18
CA ALA A 25 12.63 1.99 3.87
C ALA A 25 12.79 2.02 5.40
N LYS A 26 13.61 2.95 5.92
CA LYS A 26 13.92 3.13 7.35
C LYS A 26 13.58 4.53 7.89
N GLU A 27 12.97 5.36 7.08
CA GLU A 27 12.72 6.77 7.41
C GLU A 27 11.44 6.93 8.22
N ASP A 28 11.39 8.00 9.02
CA ASP A 28 10.20 8.44 9.76
C ASP A 28 9.52 7.30 10.54
N GLY A 29 10.30 6.40 11.12
CA GLY A 29 9.82 5.33 11.99
C GLY A 29 9.17 4.15 11.28
N LYS A 30 9.27 4.02 9.94
CA LYS A 30 8.80 2.82 9.23
C LYS A 30 9.50 1.56 9.75
N GLY A 31 8.73 0.54 10.12
CA GLY A 31 9.23 -0.79 10.44
C GLY A 31 9.57 -1.62 9.19
N PRO A 32 10.37 -2.69 9.32
CA PRO A 32 10.66 -3.58 8.20
C PRO A 32 9.42 -4.42 7.84
N SER A 33 9.21 -4.60 6.54
CA SER A 33 8.28 -5.56 5.97
C SER A 33 8.99 -6.86 5.59
N ALA A 34 8.23 -7.91 5.25
CA ALA A 34 8.78 -9.14 4.69
C ALA A 34 9.62 -8.86 3.43
N TRP A 35 9.22 -7.87 2.61
CA TRP A 35 9.97 -7.45 1.43
C TRP A 35 11.22 -6.65 1.75
N ASP A 36 11.36 -6.07 2.95
CA ASP A 36 12.65 -5.53 3.38
C ASP A 36 13.65 -6.65 3.70
N TRP A 37 13.18 -7.83 4.13
CA TRP A 37 14.03 -8.95 4.50
C TRP A 37 14.36 -9.89 3.34
N ALA A 38 13.39 -10.21 2.49
CA ALA A 38 13.52 -11.25 1.46
C ALA A 38 14.62 -10.96 0.40
N PRO A 39 14.73 -9.76 -0.19
CA PRO A 39 15.79 -9.41 -1.15
C PRO A 39 17.21 -9.48 -0.57
N ARG A 40 17.33 -9.44 0.77
CA ARG A 40 18.62 -9.53 1.47
C ARG A 40 19.09 -10.97 1.70
N GLN A 41 18.27 -11.96 1.33
CA GLN A 41 18.68 -13.35 1.32
C GLN A 41 19.43 -13.69 0.02
N PRO A 42 20.34 -14.68 0.03
CA PRO A 42 21.00 -15.13 -1.18
C PRO A 42 19.99 -15.53 -2.27
N GLY A 43 20.05 -14.88 -3.44
CA GLY A 43 19.10 -15.10 -4.53
C GLY A 43 17.68 -14.58 -4.26
N GLY A 44 17.49 -13.71 -3.27
CA GLY A 44 16.19 -13.12 -2.93
C GLY A 44 15.62 -12.22 -4.01
N THR A 45 16.47 -11.60 -4.83
CA THR A 45 16.13 -10.92 -6.08
C THR A 45 17.08 -11.34 -7.18
N ILE A 46 16.62 -11.30 -8.44
CA ILE A 46 17.39 -11.75 -9.61
C ILE A 46 18.69 -10.96 -9.77
N ASP A 47 18.65 -9.66 -9.44
CA ASP A 47 19.75 -8.71 -9.61
C ASP A 47 20.36 -8.25 -8.27
N ASN A 48 19.98 -8.87 -7.15
CA ASN A 48 20.35 -8.48 -5.78
C ASN A 48 19.96 -7.03 -5.40
N SER A 49 18.98 -6.44 -6.09
CA SER A 49 18.43 -5.13 -5.73
C SER A 49 17.54 -5.20 -4.48
N THR A 50 17.36 -4.06 -3.81
CA THR A 50 16.48 -3.87 -2.65
C THR A 50 15.45 -2.76 -2.90
N GLY A 51 14.38 -2.74 -2.10
CA GLY A 51 13.40 -1.65 -2.10
C GLY A 51 13.79 -0.42 -1.27
N ASP A 52 15.08 -0.21 -0.98
CA ASP A 52 15.49 0.85 -0.05
C ASP A 52 15.29 2.27 -0.61
N ILE A 53 15.49 2.44 -1.93
CA ILE A 53 15.50 3.73 -2.63
C ILE A 53 14.37 3.81 -3.67
N THR A 54 14.32 2.84 -4.60
CA THR A 54 13.31 2.74 -5.67
C THR A 54 13.11 4.04 -6.48
N GLY A 55 11.86 4.47 -6.71
CA GLY A 55 11.52 5.70 -7.42
C GLY A 55 11.53 6.96 -6.57
N LEU A 56 11.88 6.87 -5.27
CA LEU A 56 11.90 7.99 -4.32
C LEU A 56 10.54 8.69 -4.14
N GLN A 57 9.42 8.02 -4.44
CA GLN A 57 8.09 8.62 -4.35
C GLN A 57 7.78 9.11 -2.93
N TYR A 58 8.38 8.52 -1.90
CA TYR A 58 8.23 8.98 -0.53
C TYR A 58 8.54 10.49 -0.38
N TYR A 59 9.57 10.97 -1.08
CA TYR A 59 9.96 12.37 -1.07
C TYR A 59 9.34 13.16 -2.23
N LEU A 60 9.10 12.48 -3.36
CA LEU A 60 8.76 13.13 -4.63
C LEU A 60 7.29 13.01 -5.02
N TYR A 61 6.40 12.51 -4.15
CA TYR A 61 4.98 12.31 -4.48
C TYR A 61 4.31 13.58 -5.03
N LYS A 62 4.69 14.78 -4.57
CA LYS A 62 4.15 16.03 -5.12
C LYS A 62 4.53 16.23 -6.59
N VAL A 63 5.77 15.89 -6.95
CA VAL A 63 6.24 15.95 -8.34
C VAL A 63 5.51 14.90 -9.18
N ASP A 64 5.40 13.67 -8.69
CA ASP A 64 4.70 12.59 -9.39
C ASP A 64 3.24 12.94 -9.67
N VAL A 65 2.51 13.40 -8.66
CA VAL A 65 1.09 13.77 -8.77
C VAL A 65 0.90 14.95 -9.72
N ALA A 66 1.76 15.96 -9.65
CA ALA A 66 1.69 17.09 -10.57
C ALA A 66 1.90 16.67 -12.03
N ARG A 67 2.79 15.70 -12.27
CA ARG A 67 3.01 15.11 -13.59
C ARG A 67 1.84 14.25 -14.05
N MET A 68 1.19 13.51 -13.15
CA MET A 68 -0.04 12.80 -13.48
C MET A 68 -1.13 13.77 -13.95
N ALA A 69 -1.36 14.83 -13.19
CA ALA A 69 -2.35 15.85 -13.52
C ALA A 69 -2.05 16.52 -14.88
N SER A 70 -0.78 16.84 -15.17
CA SER A 70 -0.40 17.46 -16.44
C SER A 70 -0.57 16.55 -17.65
N LEU A 71 -0.53 15.23 -17.46
CA LEU A 71 -0.82 14.23 -18.50
C LEU A 71 -2.33 13.98 -18.69
N GLY A 72 -3.20 14.63 -17.91
CA GLY A 72 -4.64 14.40 -17.94
C GLY A 72 -5.08 13.11 -17.23
N ILE A 73 -4.19 12.49 -16.44
CA ILE A 73 -4.55 11.36 -15.57
C ILE A 73 -5.46 11.87 -14.46
N ASN A 74 -6.62 11.23 -14.28
CA ASN A 74 -7.64 11.69 -13.32
C ASN A 74 -7.79 10.78 -12.09
N ALA A 75 -7.00 9.71 -11.99
CA ALA A 75 -6.96 8.82 -10.85
C ALA A 75 -5.58 8.21 -10.64
N HIS A 76 -5.20 7.99 -9.39
CA HIS A 76 -4.00 7.27 -9.01
C HIS A 76 -4.33 6.22 -7.95
N SER A 77 -4.07 4.97 -8.28
CA SER A 77 -4.16 3.85 -7.35
C SER A 77 -2.82 3.61 -6.67
N PHE A 78 -2.73 3.78 -5.36
CA PHE A 78 -1.50 3.51 -4.60
C PHE A 78 -1.82 2.70 -3.35
N SER A 79 -0.83 1.98 -2.83
CA SER A 79 -1.00 1.26 -1.56
C SER A 79 -0.41 2.03 -0.39
N ILE A 80 -0.89 1.70 0.81
CA ILE A 80 -0.32 2.20 2.06
C ILE A 80 0.58 1.12 2.63
N SER A 81 1.78 1.50 3.07
CA SER A 81 2.64 0.57 3.76
C SER A 81 2.17 0.33 5.19
N TRP A 82 1.75 -0.90 5.46
CA TRP A 82 1.30 -1.29 6.81
C TRP A 82 2.41 -1.03 7.84
N ALA A 83 3.64 -1.44 7.56
CA ALA A 83 4.77 -1.23 8.46
C ALA A 83 5.15 0.26 8.64
N ARG A 84 4.63 1.17 7.80
CA ARG A 84 4.75 2.62 8.00
C ARG A 84 3.69 3.18 8.94
N ILE A 85 2.51 2.54 9.05
CA ILE A 85 1.46 2.92 10.00
C ILE A 85 1.67 2.26 11.37
N TYR A 86 1.93 0.96 11.37
CA TYR A 86 2.25 0.15 12.53
C TYR A 86 3.61 -0.50 12.32
N PRO A 87 4.71 0.06 12.87
CA PRO A 87 6.06 -0.48 12.67
C PRO A 87 6.24 -1.93 13.11
N PHE A 88 5.47 -2.36 14.12
CA PHE A 88 5.44 -3.75 14.59
C PHE A 88 4.24 -4.54 14.05
N GLY A 89 3.40 -3.92 13.22
CA GLY A 89 2.21 -4.51 12.60
C GLY A 89 1.02 -4.73 13.53
N ALA A 90 1.26 -5.07 14.79
CA ALA A 90 0.22 -5.51 15.72
C ALA A 90 -0.74 -4.40 16.12
N ALA A 91 -2.01 -4.76 16.34
CA ALA A 91 -3.10 -3.88 16.70
C ALA A 91 -2.87 -3.08 18.00
N ASP A 92 -2.15 -3.66 18.95
CA ASP A 92 -1.81 -3.07 20.25
C ASP A 92 -0.44 -2.38 20.25
N SER A 93 0.27 -2.39 19.12
CA SER A 93 1.58 -1.75 18.99
C SER A 93 1.47 -0.22 18.79
N PRO A 94 2.54 0.54 19.08
CA PRO A 94 2.56 1.98 18.83
C PRO A 94 2.29 2.33 17.37
N VAL A 95 1.43 3.33 17.15
CA VAL A 95 1.15 3.91 15.84
C VAL A 95 2.23 4.92 15.48
N ASN A 96 2.71 4.86 14.25
CA ASN A 96 3.64 5.84 13.71
C ASN A 96 2.91 7.05 13.12
N GLN A 97 2.93 8.16 13.85
CA GLN A 97 2.27 9.40 13.44
C GLN A 97 2.88 10.03 12.18
N ALA A 98 4.19 9.93 11.98
CA ALA A 98 4.84 10.46 10.78
C ALA A 98 4.41 9.68 9.51
N GLY A 99 4.24 8.36 9.65
CA GLY A 99 3.64 7.53 8.60
C GLY A 99 2.21 7.93 8.27
N LEU A 100 1.39 8.22 9.29
CA LEU A 100 0.03 8.70 9.06
C LEU A 100 0.00 10.06 8.36
N GLN A 101 0.83 10.99 8.81
CA GLN A 101 0.93 12.33 8.22
C GLN A 101 1.34 12.27 6.75
N HIS A 102 2.33 11.43 6.41
CA HIS A 102 2.80 11.27 5.03
C HIS A 102 1.65 10.91 4.07
N TYR A 103 0.86 9.88 4.38
CA TYR A 103 -0.24 9.47 3.52
C TYR A 103 -1.39 10.48 3.52
N SER A 104 -1.63 11.17 4.65
CA SER A 104 -2.58 12.28 4.68
C SER A 104 -2.17 13.39 3.72
N ASP A 105 -0.92 13.85 3.77
CA ASP A 105 -0.40 14.90 2.88
C ASP A 105 -0.42 14.47 1.42
N MET A 106 -0.09 13.21 1.15
CA MET A 106 -0.16 12.63 -0.19
C MET A 106 -1.60 12.66 -0.72
N ILE A 107 -2.58 12.17 0.04
CA ILE A 107 -4.00 12.19 -0.34
C ILE A 107 -4.49 13.62 -0.57
N ASP A 108 -4.09 14.56 0.29
CA ASP A 108 -4.48 15.96 0.20
C ASP A 108 -3.96 16.59 -1.09
N TYR A 109 -2.71 16.29 -1.42
CA TYR A 109 -2.10 16.78 -2.65
C TYR A 109 -2.72 16.18 -3.92
N HIS A 110 -3.13 14.90 -3.90
CA HIS A 110 -3.90 14.28 -4.98
C HIS A 110 -5.19 15.04 -5.25
N LEU A 111 -5.97 15.28 -4.19
CA LEU A 111 -7.24 16.00 -4.27
C LEU A 111 -7.04 17.44 -4.75
N GLN A 112 -6.00 18.13 -4.27
CA GLN A 112 -5.62 19.47 -4.72
C GLN A 112 -5.33 19.52 -6.22
N MET A 113 -4.67 18.49 -6.76
CA MET A 113 -4.30 18.39 -8.18
C MET A 113 -5.41 17.80 -9.07
N GLY A 114 -6.59 17.51 -8.51
CA GLY A 114 -7.71 16.92 -9.27
C GLY A 114 -7.47 15.46 -9.68
N VAL A 115 -6.50 14.77 -9.08
CA VAL A 115 -6.22 13.35 -9.29
C VAL A 115 -6.93 12.56 -8.19
N LYS A 116 -7.88 11.69 -8.53
CA LYS A 116 -8.62 10.94 -7.50
C LYS A 116 -7.76 9.85 -6.87
N PRO A 117 -7.57 9.84 -5.54
CA PRO A 117 -6.84 8.77 -4.86
C PRO A 117 -7.70 7.50 -4.78
N VAL A 118 -7.11 6.37 -5.15
CA VAL A 118 -7.65 5.01 -4.97
C VAL A 118 -6.66 4.26 -4.07
N VAL A 119 -7.07 3.93 -2.85
CA VAL A 119 -6.17 3.40 -1.84
C VAL A 119 -6.27 1.89 -1.77
N THR A 120 -5.13 1.23 -1.96
CA THR A 120 -4.96 -0.18 -1.67
C THR A 120 -4.48 -0.36 -0.23
N LEU A 121 -5.24 -1.06 0.61
CA LEU A 121 -4.91 -1.19 2.03
C LEU A 121 -3.74 -2.13 2.32
N PHE A 122 -3.50 -3.07 1.41
CA PHE A 122 -2.43 -4.04 1.53
C PHE A 122 -1.95 -4.47 0.16
N HIS A 123 -0.63 -4.39 -0.05
CA HIS A 123 0.03 -4.80 -1.28
C HIS A 123 1.29 -5.60 -0.95
N TRP A 124 1.07 -6.72 -0.25
CA TRP A 124 2.06 -7.78 0.02
C TRP A 124 3.20 -7.40 0.99
N ASP A 125 3.22 -6.18 1.51
CA ASP A 125 4.22 -5.66 2.44
C ASP A 125 3.88 -5.95 3.91
N THR A 126 3.68 -7.23 4.21
CA THR A 126 3.39 -7.72 5.57
C THR A 126 4.49 -7.25 6.54
N PRO A 127 4.17 -6.61 7.68
CA PRO A 127 5.17 -6.25 8.67
C PRO A 127 5.98 -7.47 9.11
N LEU A 128 7.31 -7.36 9.11
CA LEU A 128 8.22 -8.47 9.38
C LEU A 128 8.01 -9.06 10.78
N ALA A 129 7.65 -8.20 11.74
CA ALA A 129 7.32 -8.63 13.10
C ALA A 129 6.19 -9.67 13.10
N LEU A 130 5.08 -9.43 12.38
CA LEU A 130 3.95 -10.38 12.34
C LEU A 130 4.33 -11.71 11.70
N LEU A 131 5.17 -11.66 10.66
CA LEU A 131 5.72 -12.86 10.04
C LEU A 131 6.58 -13.65 11.03
N ALA A 132 7.43 -12.98 11.79
CA ALA A 132 8.32 -13.60 12.77
C ALA A 132 7.59 -14.15 14.00
N TYR A 133 6.57 -13.45 14.51
CA TYR A 133 5.87 -13.83 15.73
C TYR A 133 4.89 -14.99 15.53
N TYR A 134 4.14 -15.00 14.43
CA TYR A 134 3.09 -15.99 14.22
C TYR A 134 2.89 -16.42 12.75
N GLY A 135 3.79 -16.07 11.85
CA GLY A 135 3.70 -16.46 10.43
C GLY A 135 2.78 -15.58 9.58
N GLY A 136 2.42 -14.38 10.05
CA GLY A 136 1.62 -13.42 9.30
C GLY A 136 0.26 -14.00 8.86
N PHE A 137 -0.03 -13.96 7.55
CA PHE A 137 -1.29 -14.46 6.98
C PHE A 137 -1.55 -15.96 7.13
N THR A 138 -0.59 -16.73 7.65
CA THR A 138 -0.80 -18.17 7.96
C THR A 138 -1.49 -18.41 9.31
N SER A 139 -1.66 -17.37 10.13
CA SER A 139 -2.34 -17.42 11.43
C SER A 139 -3.62 -16.59 11.41
N SER A 140 -4.63 -17.00 12.18
CA SER A 140 -5.85 -16.21 12.38
C SER A 140 -5.63 -14.93 13.19
N HIS A 141 -4.52 -14.81 13.93
CA HIS A 141 -4.18 -13.59 14.67
C HIS A 141 -4.04 -12.36 13.76
N ILE A 142 -3.70 -12.58 12.48
CA ILE A 142 -3.57 -11.52 11.48
C ILE A 142 -4.87 -10.73 11.28
N ILE A 143 -6.03 -11.31 11.58
CA ILE A 143 -7.34 -10.70 11.30
C ILE A 143 -7.49 -9.41 12.12
N ASP A 144 -7.26 -9.47 13.43
CA ASP A 144 -7.43 -8.30 14.31
C ASP A 144 -6.39 -7.22 14.01
N ASP A 145 -5.14 -7.65 13.77
CA ASP A 145 -4.04 -6.76 13.38
C ASP A 145 -4.33 -6.04 12.06
N PHE A 146 -4.82 -6.78 11.06
CA PHE A 146 -5.17 -6.22 9.76
C PHE A 146 -6.40 -5.31 9.83
N VAL A 147 -7.47 -5.72 10.50
CA VAL A 147 -8.68 -4.88 10.62
C VAL A 147 -8.34 -3.55 11.28
N LYS A 148 -7.48 -3.54 12.29
CA LYS A 148 -7.10 -2.30 12.97
C LYS A 148 -6.17 -1.42 12.13
N SER A 149 -5.24 -2.01 11.37
CA SER A 149 -4.42 -1.25 10.42
C SER A 149 -5.26 -0.58 9.34
N VAL A 150 -6.25 -1.30 8.79
CA VAL A 150 -7.23 -0.76 7.85
C VAL A 150 -8.08 0.35 8.47
N TYR A 151 -8.54 0.17 9.70
CA TYR A 151 -9.34 1.17 10.40
C TYR A 151 -8.59 2.50 10.57
N LEU A 152 -7.28 2.46 10.88
CA LEU A 152 -6.48 3.68 10.96
C LEU A 152 -6.20 4.27 9.57
N ALA A 153 -5.85 3.43 8.59
CA ALA A 153 -5.59 3.86 7.22
C ALA A 153 -6.84 4.40 6.49
N THR A 154 -8.05 4.16 7.00
CA THR A 154 -9.28 4.73 6.44
C THR A 154 -9.71 6.03 7.14
N ARG A 155 -8.98 6.44 8.19
CA ARG A 155 -9.27 7.62 9.02
C ARG A 155 -8.23 8.72 8.90
N PHE A 156 -7.60 8.89 7.74
CA PHE A 156 -6.86 10.11 7.40
C PHE A 156 -7.82 11.31 7.28
N ASN A 157 -8.43 11.68 8.41
CA ASN A 157 -9.27 12.85 8.57
C ASN A 157 -8.44 13.88 9.32
N THR A 158 -7.59 14.59 8.60
CA THR A 158 -7.34 15.99 8.93
C THR A 158 -8.66 16.73 8.65
N ASP A 159 -9.19 17.41 9.66
CA ASP A 159 -10.35 18.33 9.59
C ASP A 159 -11.78 17.75 9.71
N GLY A 160 -11.95 16.52 10.19
CA GLY A 160 -13.28 15.99 10.57
C GLY A 160 -14.24 15.69 9.40
N GLN A 161 -13.79 15.84 8.16
CA GLN A 161 -14.52 15.47 6.95
C GLN A 161 -14.05 14.09 6.46
N THR A 162 -14.97 13.12 6.38
CA THR A 162 -14.65 11.80 5.83
C THR A 162 -14.42 11.91 4.32
N LYS A 163 -13.17 11.75 3.88
CA LYS A 163 -12.84 11.75 2.44
C LYS A 163 -13.33 10.44 1.82
N ARG A 164 -14.11 10.52 0.73
CA ARG A 164 -14.53 9.33 -0.03
C ARG A 164 -13.35 8.78 -0.81
N ILE A 165 -12.55 7.95 -0.18
CA ILE A 165 -11.44 7.25 -0.81
C ILE A 165 -11.96 5.89 -1.28
N LEU A 166 -11.72 5.54 -2.55
CA LEU A 166 -12.03 4.20 -3.03
C LEU A 166 -10.99 3.24 -2.45
N THR A 167 -11.44 2.18 -1.79
CA THR A 167 -10.55 1.24 -1.10
C THR A 167 -10.55 -0.13 -1.76
N VAL A 168 -9.37 -0.70 -1.98
CA VAL A 168 -9.17 -2.00 -2.65
C VAL A 168 -8.21 -2.89 -1.84
N LEU A 169 -8.38 -4.21 -1.91
CA LEU A 169 -7.39 -5.19 -1.45
C LEU A 169 -6.70 -5.80 -2.68
N HIS A 170 -5.37 -5.80 -2.73
CA HIS A 170 -4.65 -6.31 -3.89
C HIS A 170 -4.48 -7.84 -3.86
N ALA A 171 -4.88 -8.48 -4.97
CA ALA A 171 -4.63 -9.86 -5.37
C ALA A 171 -4.43 -10.87 -4.23
N ALA A 172 -5.52 -11.35 -3.63
CA ALA A 172 -5.51 -12.60 -2.89
C ALA A 172 -5.61 -13.77 -3.89
N MET A 173 -4.53 -14.53 -4.06
CA MET A 173 -4.60 -15.77 -4.84
C MET A 173 -5.59 -16.73 -4.17
N PRO A 174 -6.56 -17.30 -4.90
CA PRO A 174 -7.47 -18.30 -4.33
C PRO A 174 -6.67 -19.50 -3.83
N ARG A 175 -7.07 -20.07 -2.69
CA ARG A 175 -6.46 -21.32 -2.20
C ARG A 175 -6.55 -22.37 -3.32
N PRO A 176 -5.46 -23.08 -3.66
CA PRO A 176 -5.57 -24.25 -4.52
C PRO A 176 -6.59 -25.20 -3.89
N SER A 177 -7.61 -25.58 -4.65
CA SER A 177 -8.54 -26.61 -4.18
C SER A 177 -7.73 -27.90 -4.01
N LEU A 178 -7.49 -28.32 -2.77
CA LEU A 178 -7.03 -29.67 -2.48
C LEU A 178 -8.12 -30.62 -3.00
N ARG A 179 -7.92 -31.17 -4.20
CA ARG A 179 -8.71 -32.31 -4.67
C ARG A 179 -8.46 -33.43 -3.67
N ARG A 180 -9.43 -33.69 -2.80
CA ARG A 180 -9.49 -34.95 -2.05
C ARG A 180 -9.67 -36.04 -3.09
N THR A 181 -8.59 -36.74 -3.46
CA THR A 181 -8.70 -38.05 -4.06
C THR A 181 -9.37 -38.94 -3.02
N LYS A 182 -10.62 -39.36 -3.29
CA LYS A 182 -11.18 -40.50 -2.59
C LYS A 182 -10.32 -41.70 -3.01
N ALA A 183 -9.64 -42.31 -2.04
CA ALA A 183 -9.11 -43.65 -2.23
C ALA A 183 -10.31 -44.61 -2.31
N GLU A 184 -10.36 -45.39 -3.38
CA GLU A 184 -11.21 -46.58 -3.53
C GLU A 184 -10.63 -47.75 -2.71
#